data_AF-K0EPE4-F1
#
_entry.id   AF-K0EPE4-F1
#
_cell.length_a   1.000
_cell.length_b   1.000
_cell.length_c   1.000
_cell.angle_alpha   90.00
_cell.angle_beta   90.00
_cell.angle_gamma   90.00
#
_symmetry.space_group_name_H-M   'P 1'
#
loop_
_entity.id
_entity.type
_entity.pdbx_description
1 polymer ?
#
loop_
_entity_poly.entity_id
_entity_poly.type
_entity_poly.pdbx_seq_one_letter_code
_entity_poly.pdbx_strand_id
1 'polypeptide(L)'
;MTEWRALTDEEIVDLATRLRSVQWSWRVADAAELAAEFGWKVVLAKPEWAMLDTGFGMGSGRIAGSDGAAEYITAKVAGPASDDAAGHAQSRDAFAQLGAALTGALGDPTDRKPGASAEIRWAGTETTVVLKDVETAVQLSLINNAKLALRDQAVELEGQEF
;
A
#
# COMPACT_ATOMS: atom_id res chain seq x y z
N MET A 1 15.42 -0.72 17.60
CA MET A 1 14.00 -1.00 17.33
C MET A 1 13.31 0.33 17.17
N THR A 2 12.64 0.57 16.05
CA THR A 2 11.72 1.71 15.95
C THR A 2 10.48 1.35 16.76
N GLU A 3 9.94 2.28 17.53
CA GLU A 3 8.68 2.06 18.24
C GLU A 3 7.56 1.80 17.23
N TRP A 4 6.69 0.82 17.54
CA TRP A 4 5.51 0.58 16.73
C TRP A 4 4.69 1.86 16.64
N ARG A 5 4.26 2.18 15.42
CA ARG A 5 3.27 3.23 15.18
C ARG A 5 2.37 2.83 14.02
N ALA A 6 1.16 3.36 14.03
CA ALA A 6 0.25 3.37 12.89
C ALA A 6 -0.08 4.83 12.56
N LEU A 7 -0.43 5.10 11.31
CA LEU A 7 -1.06 6.35 10.94
C LEU A 7 -2.39 6.50 11.70
N THR A 8 -2.75 7.72 12.01
CA THR A 8 -4.09 8.07 12.51
C THR A 8 -5.13 7.96 11.39
N ASP A 9 -6.41 7.94 11.78
CA ASP A 9 -7.54 7.91 10.85
C ASP A 9 -7.51 9.09 9.86
N GLU A 10 -7.10 10.28 10.32
CA GLU A 10 -6.96 11.46 9.47
C GLU A 10 -5.79 11.32 8.48
N GLU A 11 -4.63 10.84 8.95
CA GLU A 11 -3.43 10.68 8.11
C GLU A 11 -3.63 9.61 7.01
N ILE A 12 -4.30 8.50 7.31
CA ILE A 12 -4.56 7.45 6.31
C ILE A 12 -5.57 7.92 5.25
N VAL A 13 -6.58 8.67 5.66
CA VAL A 13 -7.59 9.23 4.76
C VAL A 13 -6.98 10.31 3.86
N ASP A 14 -6.15 11.20 4.42
CA ASP A 14 -5.39 12.19 3.62
C ASP A 14 -4.49 11.48 2.61
N LEU A 15 -3.69 10.51 3.05
CA LEU A 15 -2.80 9.77 2.19
C LEU A 15 -3.54 9.07 1.04
N ALA A 16 -4.62 8.34 1.34
CA ALA A 16 -5.38 7.64 0.31
C ALA A 16 -6.06 8.60 -0.67
N THR A 17 -6.62 9.70 -0.17
CA THR A 17 -7.28 10.72 -1.01
C THR A 17 -6.28 11.41 -1.94
N ARG A 18 -5.12 11.78 -1.40
CA ARG A 18 -4.04 12.41 -2.18
C ARG A 18 -3.44 11.45 -3.19
N LEU A 19 -3.17 10.20 -2.82
CA LEU A 19 -2.72 9.18 -3.77
C LEU A 19 -3.69 8.98 -4.92
N ARG A 20 -5.01 9.03 -4.67
CA ARG A 20 -6.01 8.92 -5.74
C ARG A 20 -6.13 10.16 -6.62
N SER A 21 -5.78 11.33 -6.08
CA SER A 21 -6.03 12.62 -6.75
C SER A 21 -4.79 13.23 -7.38
N VAL A 22 -3.60 12.71 -7.05
CA VAL A 22 -2.34 13.20 -7.61
C VAL A 22 -2.31 13.04 -9.13
N GLN A 23 -2.04 14.15 -9.81
CA GLN A 23 -1.82 14.14 -11.26
C GLN A 23 -0.36 13.82 -11.53
N TRP A 24 -0.07 12.53 -11.68
CA TRP A 24 1.27 12.02 -11.93
C TRP A 24 1.29 11.18 -13.21
N SER A 25 2.42 11.20 -13.92
CA SER A 25 2.58 10.53 -15.22
C SER A 25 2.57 8.99 -15.16
N TRP A 26 2.49 8.39 -13.97
CA TRP A 26 2.70 6.95 -13.76
C TRP A 26 4.00 6.45 -14.38
N ARG A 27 5.09 7.22 -14.21
CA ARG A 27 6.45 6.82 -14.63
C ARG A 27 7.34 6.68 -13.43
N VAL A 28 8.08 5.57 -13.35
CA VAL A 28 9.04 5.34 -12.26
C VAL A 28 10.09 6.45 -12.21
N ALA A 29 10.48 7.01 -13.36
CA ALA A 29 11.43 8.12 -13.44
C ALA A 29 10.98 9.36 -12.66
N ASP A 30 9.67 9.55 -12.50
CA ASP A 30 9.07 10.69 -11.81
C ASP A 30 8.90 10.42 -10.29
N ALA A 31 9.45 9.32 -9.77
CA ALA A 31 9.35 8.94 -8.37
C ALA A 31 9.89 9.99 -7.39
N ALA A 32 10.90 10.78 -7.80
CA ALA A 32 11.45 11.85 -6.95
C ALA A 32 10.48 13.02 -6.77
N GLU A 33 9.76 13.39 -7.83
CA GLU A 33 8.74 14.43 -7.80
C GLU A 33 7.55 13.97 -6.95
N LEU A 34 7.06 12.75 -7.19
CA LEU A 34 6.00 12.17 -6.39
C LEU A 34 6.41 12.07 -4.92
N ALA A 35 7.61 11.59 -4.61
CA ALA A 35 8.10 11.52 -3.23
C ALA A 35 8.14 12.91 -2.58
N ALA A 36 8.58 13.94 -3.28
CA ALA A 36 8.61 15.31 -2.76
C ALA A 36 7.20 15.83 -2.43
N GLU A 37 6.20 15.53 -3.27
CA GLU A 37 4.80 15.92 -3.02
C GLU A 37 4.26 15.34 -1.71
N PHE A 38 4.58 14.08 -1.41
CA PHE A 38 4.15 13.39 -0.19
C PHE A 38 5.09 13.60 1.00
N GLY A 39 6.17 14.38 0.85
CA GLY A 39 7.18 14.55 1.90
C GLY A 39 8.01 13.30 2.18
N TRP A 40 8.04 12.36 1.24
CA TRP A 40 8.83 11.13 1.28
C TRP A 40 10.23 11.33 0.75
N LYS A 41 11.11 10.36 1.03
CA LYS A 41 12.48 10.35 0.51
C LYS A 41 12.67 9.18 -0.44
N VAL A 42 13.26 9.43 -1.61
CA VAL A 42 13.75 8.36 -2.46
C VAL A 42 15.06 7.83 -1.88
N VAL A 43 15.08 6.55 -1.53
CA VAL A 43 16.27 5.86 -0.98
C VAL A 43 17.12 5.32 -2.12
N LEU A 44 16.47 4.73 -3.13
CA LEU A 44 17.13 4.15 -4.30
C LEU A 44 16.16 4.15 -5.47
N ALA A 45 16.62 4.56 -6.64
CA ALA A 45 15.85 4.51 -7.88
C ALA A 45 16.55 3.64 -8.93
N LYS A 46 15.77 2.84 -9.64
CA LYS A 46 16.11 2.01 -10.80
C LYS A 46 15.06 2.26 -11.90
N PRO A 47 15.32 1.88 -13.16
CA PRO A 47 14.36 2.10 -14.24
C PRO A 47 12.96 1.54 -13.96
N GLU A 48 12.88 0.37 -13.33
CA GLU A 48 11.63 -0.36 -13.13
C GLU A 48 11.02 -0.19 -11.73
N TRP A 49 11.77 0.38 -10.79
CA TRP A 49 11.28 0.62 -9.44
C TRP A 49 12.08 1.70 -8.69
N ALA A 50 11.41 2.35 -7.74
CA ALA A 50 12.03 3.21 -6.75
C ALA A 50 11.63 2.75 -5.33
N MET A 51 12.61 2.71 -4.44
CA MET A 51 12.42 2.44 -3.02
C MET A 51 12.36 3.76 -2.27
N LEU A 52 11.38 3.88 -1.38
CA LEU A 52 11.05 5.09 -0.64
C LEU A 52 11.20 4.88 0.87
N ASP A 53 11.48 5.96 1.56
CA ASP A 53 11.18 6.12 2.98
C ASP A 53 9.96 7.05 3.10
N THR A 54 8.85 6.44 3.49
CA THR A 54 7.53 7.07 3.69
C THR A 54 7.31 7.51 5.15
N GLY A 55 8.39 7.55 5.94
CA GLY A 55 8.40 7.89 7.37
C GLY A 55 8.52 6.69 8.30
N PHE A 56 8.32 5.47 7.80
CA PHE A 56 8.48 4.23 8.57
C PHE A 56 9.85 3.57 8.35
N GLY A 57 10.84 4.34 7.88
CA GLY A 57 12.21 3.90 7.64
C GLY A 57 12.47 3.48 6.20
N MET A 58 13.73 3.13 5.92
CA MET A 58 14.18 2.76 4.58
C MET A 58 13.39 1.56 4.04
N GLY A 59 12.84 1.69 2.82
CA GLY A 59 12.04 0.63 2.20
C GLY A 59 10.62 0.51 2.72
N SER A 60 10.14 1.51 3.48
CA SER A 60 8.74 1.58 3.88
C SER A 60 7.79 1.91 2.73
N GLY A 61 8.29 2.40 1.60
CA GLY A 61 7.49 2.51 0.39
C GLY A 61 8.22 2.05 -0.85
N ARG A 62 7.45 1.85 -1.92
CA ARG A 62 7.96 1.41 -3.21
C ARG A 62 7.04 1.88 -4.33
N ILE A 63 7.64 2.38 -5.40
CA ILE A 63 7.01 2.54 -6.70
C ILE A 63 7.61 1.47 -7.61
N ALA A 64 6.80 0.74 -8.36
CA ALA A 64 7.33 -0.20 -9.33
C ALA A 64 6.39 -0.40 -10.51
N GLY A 65 6.96 -0.88 -11.60
CA GLY A 65 6.22 -1.33 -12.76
C GLY A 65 7.14 -1.96 -13.79
N SER A 66 6.88 -1.69 -15.06
CA SER A 66 7.58 -2.31 -16.19
C SER A 66 7.81 -1.32 -17.32
N ASP A 67 8.94 -1.43 -18.01
CA ASP A 67 9.34 -0.55 -19.12
C ASP A 67 9.29 0.94 -18.74
N GLY A 68 9.68 1.25 -17.49
CA GLY A 68 9.62 2.59 -16.91
C GLY A 68 8.22 3.11 -16.56
N ALA A 69 7.14 2.43 -16.96
CA ALA A 69 5.78 2.75 -16.52
C ALA A 69 5.55 2.16 -15.12
N ALA A 70 5.13 2.99 -14.18
CA ALA A 70 4.71 2.53 -12.86
C ALA A 70 3.35 1.82 -12.99
N GLU A 71 3.21 0.72 -12.26
CA GLU A 71 1.97 -0.06 -12.19
C GLU A 71 1.35 0.00 -10.79
N TYR A 72 2.18 0.25 -9.77
CA TYR A 72 1.73 0.46 -8.41
C TYR A 72 2.68 1.34 -7.60
N ILE A 73 2.11 1.94 -6.58
CA ILE A 73 2.83 2.50 -5.44
C ILE A 73 2.32 1.88 -4.16
N THR A 74 3.22 1.62 -3.23
CA THR A 74 2.92 1.08 -1.91
C THR A 74 3.62 1.91 -0.85
N ALA A 75 2.94 2.20 0.24
CA ALA A 75 3.47 2.84 1.43
C ALA A 75 3.04 2.06 2.67
N LYS A 76 3.95 1.86 3.60
CA LYS A 76 3.66 1.31 4.92
C LYS A 76 2.91 2.36 5.72
N VAL A 77 1.83 1.94 6.37
CA VAL A 77 0.93 2.81 7.15
C VAL A 77 0.82 2.36 8.60
N ALA A 78 1.28 1.16 8.92
CA ALA A 78 1.61 0.74 10.28
C ALA A 78 2.86 -0.14 10.22
N GLY A 79 3.78 0.01 11.17
CA GLY A 79 5.12 -0.53 10.96
C GLY A 79 5.96 -0.88 12.17
N PRO A 80 6.94 -1.76 11.92
CA PRO A 80 6.76 -3.21 12.07
C PRO A 80 6.55 -3.59 13.55
N ALA A 81 5.60 -4.49 13.78
CA ALA A 81 5.32 -5.06 15.09
C ALA A 81 6.34 -6.16 15.40
N SER A 82 6.37 -6.62 16.65
CA SER A 82 7.09 -7.85 17.00
C SER A 82 6.54 -9.04 16.20
N ASP A 83 7.42 -9.95 15.82
CA ASP A 83 7.04 -11.21 15.16
C ASP A 83 6.62 -12.25 16.21
N ASP A 84 5.59 -11.90 16.97
CA ASP A 84 4.97 -12.72 17.99
C ASP A 84 3.45 -12.49 18.01
N ALA A 85 2.73 -13.29 18.80
CA ALA A 85 1.27 -13.22 18.85
C ALA A 85 0.72 -11.82 19.19
N ALA A 86 1.44 -11.07 20.04
CA ALA A 86 1.05 -9.72 20.44
C ALA A 86 1.25 -8.72 19.28
N GLY A 87 2.39 -8.79 18.59
CA GLY A 87 2.66 -7.92 17.45
C GLY A 87 1.76 -8.23 16.25
N HIS A 88 1.45 -9.50 15.98
CA HIS A 88 0.45 -9.84 14.95
C HIS A 88 -0.96 -9.35 15.33
N ALA A 89 -1.34 -9.42 16.61
CA ALA A 89 -2.62 -8.86 17.07
C ALA A 89 -2.65 -7.35 16.88
N GLN A 90 -1.56 -6.66 17.21
CA GLN A 90 -1.42 -5.23 17.02
C GLN A 90 -1.49 -4.80 15.55
N SER A 91 -0.90 -5.58 14.62
CA SER A 91 -1.03 -5.36 13.17
C SER A 91 -2.48 -5.49 12.71
N ARG A 92 -3.18 -6.54 13.15
CA ARG A 92 -4.59 -6.78 12.80
C ARG A 92 -5.51 -5.69 13.33
N ASP A 93 -5.30 -5.22 14.55
CA ASP A 93 -6.08 -4.13 15.13
C ASP A 93 -5.88 -2.83 14.34
N ALA A 94 -4.63 -2.52 13.96
CA ALA A 94 -4.33 -1.38 13.10
C ALA A 94 -4.96 -1.54 11.70
N PHE A 95 -4.90 -2.72 11.10
CA PHE A 95 -5.55 -3.00 9.82
C PHE A 95 -7.07 -2.77 9.88
N ALA A 96 -7.73 -3.24 10.94
CA ALA A 96 -9.16 -3.05 11.14
C ALA A 96 -9.52 -1.57 11.33
N GLN A 97 -8.76 -0.84 12.16
CA GLN A 97 -8.98 0.59 12.39
C GLN A 97 -8.79 1.41 11.10
N LEU A 98 -7.66 1.24 10.42
CA LEU A 98 -7.36 1.94 9.17
C LEU A 98 -8.37 1.60 8.06
N GLY A 99 -8.81 0.34 8.00
CA GLY A 99 -9.85 -0.11 7.08
C GLY A 99 -11.21 0.55 7.35
N ALA A 100 -11.56 0.76 8.62
CA ALA A 100 -12.78 1.47 9.00
C ALA A 100 -12.71 2.96 8.63
N ALA A 101 -11.59 3.63 8.90
CA ALA A 101 -11.35 5.02 8.52
C ALA A 101 -11.46 5.23 7.00
N LEU A 102 -10.79 4.37 6.21
CA LEU A 102 -10.88 4.40 4.76
C LEU A 102 -12.29 4.11 4.24
N THR A 103 -13.02 3.18 4.87
CA THR A 103 -14.43 2.92 4.51
C THR A 103 -15.30 4.15 4.77
N GLY A 104 -15.09 4.86 5.88
CA GLY A 104 -15.81 6.09 6.19
C GLY A 104 -15.57 7.21 5.16
N ALA A 105 -14.36 7.30 4.62
CA ALA A 105 -13.98 8.35 3.67
C ALA A 105 -14.22 7.99 2.18
N LEU A 106 -13.95 6.74 1.79
CA LEU A 106 -14.01 6.29 0.40
C LEU A 106 -15.33 5.58 0.06
N GLY A 107 -16.17 5.28 1.06
CA GLY A 107 -17.36 4.46 0.91
C GLY A 107 -17.09 2.97 1.09
N ASP A 108 -18.11 2.16 0.82
CA ASP A 108 -18.03 0.71 0.96
C ASP A 108 -16.90 0.11 0.10
N PRO A 109 -16.09 -0.81 0.66
CA PRO A 109 -15.10 -1.53 -0.12
C PRO A 109 -15.75 -2.32 -1.25
N THR A 110 -15.12 -2.29 -2.42
CA THR A 110 -15.55 -3.07 -3.57
C THR A 110 -15.24 -4.56 -3.41
N ASP A 111 -14.20 -4.89 -2.65
CA ASP A 111 -13.84 -6.27 -2.34
C ASP A 111 -13.10 -6.38 -1.00
N ARG A 112 -13.23 -7.55 -0.35
CA ARG A 112 -12.52 -7.91 0.88
C ARG A 112 -12.01 -9.34 0.75
N LYS A 113 -10.70 -9.52 0.81
CA LYS A 113 -10.05 -10.83 0.73
C LYS A 113 -9.52 -11.22 2.11
N PRO A 114 -10.18 -12.14 2.85
CA PRO A 114 -9.66 -12.63 4.12
C PRO A 114 -8.46 -13.58 3.90
N GLY A 115 -7.66 -13.78 4.94
CA GLY A 115 -6.53 -14.72 4.93
C GLY A 115 -5.33 -14.19 5.73
N ALA A 116 -4.20 -14.90 5.67
CA ALA A 116 -2.94 -14.49 6.32
C ALA A 116 -2.38 -13.17 5.77
N SER A 117 -2.78 -12.80 4.54
CA SER A 117 -2.47 -11.53 3.89
C SER A 117 -3.75 -10.82 3.52
N ALA A 118 -4.57 -10.50 4.53
CA ALA A 118 -5.90 -9.93 4.33
C ALA A 118 -5.83 -8.60 3.56
N GLU A 119 -6.79 -8.38 2.66
CA GLU A 119 -6.88 -7.17 1.84
C GLU A 119 -8.29 -6.56 1.86
N ILE A 120 -8.35 -5.24 1.87
CA ILE A 120 -9.57 -4.46 1.61
C ILE A 120 -9.30 -3.58 0.39
N ARG A 121 -10.24 -3.53 -0.55
CA ARG A 121 -10.06 -2.87 -1.84
C ARG A 121 -11.17 -1.85 -2.10
N TRP A 122 -10.78 -0.68 -2.60
CA TRP A 122 -11.68 0.36 -3.08
C TRP A 122 -11.33 0.70 -4.52
N ALA A 123 -12.05 0.11 -5.46
CA ALA A 123 -11.80 0.32 -6.88
C ALA A 123 -12.21 1.73 -7.33
N GLY A 124 -11.33 2.38 -8.07
CA GLY A 124 -11.64 3.53 -8.91
C GLY A 124 -11.73 3.12 -10.38
N THR A 125 -11.87 4.13 -11.25
CA THR A 125 -11.96 3.93 -12.71
C THR A 125 -10.72 3.25 -13.29
N GLU A 126 -9.52 3.72 -12.93
CA GLU A 126 -8.26 3.25 -13.49
C GLU A 126 -7.37 2.52 -12.47
N THR A 127 -7.58 2.84 -11.18
CA THR A 127 -6.73 2.37 -10.09
C THR A 127 -7.55 1.96 -8.90
N THR A 128 -7.04 1.00 -8.12
CA THR A 128 -7.66 0.52 -6.89
C THR A 128 -6.75 0.83 -5.71
N VAL A 129 -7.35 1.40 -4.66
CA VAL A 129 -6.69 1.50 -3.34
C VAL A 129 -6.81 0.15 -2.65
N VAL A 130 -5.69 -0.39 -2.19
CA VAL A 130 -5.63 -1.67 -1.48
C VAL A 130 -4.97 -1.45 -0.12
N LEU A 131 -5.70 -1.71 0.95
CA LEU A 131 -5.13 -1.86 2.28
C LEU A 131 -4.82 -3.33 2.49
N LYS A 132 -3.60 -3.66 2.92
CA LYS A 132 -3.14 -5.04 3.11
C LYS A 132 -2.46 -5.23 4.46
N ASP A 133 -2.84 -6.28 5.17
CA ASP A 133 -2.09 -6.79 6.32
C ASP A 133 -0.97 -7.72 5.83
N VAL A 134 0.27 -7.44 6.23
CA VAL A 134 1.48 -8.19 5.86
C VAL A 134 2.19 -8.68 7.12
N GLU A 135 1.50 -9.53 7.87
CA GLU A 135 1.92 -10.24 9.08
C GLU A 135 2.29 -9.33 10.27
N THR A 136 3.31 -8.48 10.12
CA THR A 136 3.83 -7.58 11.15
C THR A 136 3.72 -6.11 10.77
N ALA A 137 3.05 -5.78 9.66
CA ALA A 137 2.85 -4.40 9.22
C ALA A 137 1.58 -4.28 8.38
N VAL A 138 1.14 -3.03 8.19
CA VAL A 138 0.03 -2.72 7.28
C VAL A 138 0.54 -1.82 6.17
N GLN A 139 0.13 -2.11 4.94
CA GLN A 139 0.51 -1.36 3.76
C GLN A 139 -0.73 -0.85 3.03
N LEU A 140 -0.62 0.38 2.52
CA LEU A 140 -1.56 0.96 1.59
C LEU A 140 -0.91 1.00 0.21
N SER A 141 -1.62 0.53 -0.80
CA SER A 141 -1.19 0.56 -2.18
C SER A 141 -2.21 1.25 -3.06
N LEU A 142 -1.72 1.96 -4.08
CA LEU A 142 -2.52 2.35 -5.23
C LEU A 142 -2.00 1.56 -6.43
N ILE A 143 -2.86 0.74 -7.03
CA ILE A 143 -2.49 -0.23 -8.05
C ILE A 143 -3.33 0.02 -9.29
N ASN A 144 -2.73 0.03 -10.48
CA ASN A 144 -3.46 0.04 -11.74
C ASN A 144 -4.37 -1.21 -11.83
N ASN A 145 -5.61 -1.03 -12.26
CA ASN A 145 -6.59 -2.12 -12.34
C ASN A 145 -6.12 -3.29 -13.23
N ALA A 146 -5.39 -3.01 -14.32
CA ALA A 146 -4.82 -4.06 -15.18
C ALA A 146 -3.76 -4.89 -14.43
N LYS A 147 -2.90 -4.24 -13.64
CA LYS A 147 -1.91 -4.93 -12.82
C LYS A 147 -2.57 -5.73 -11.70
N LEU A 148 -3.60 -5.18 -11.07
CA LEU A 148 -4.33 -5.86 -10.02
C LEU A 148 -4.98 -7.16 -10.54
N ALA A 149 -5.57 -7.12 -11.73
CA ALA A 149 -6.15 -8.31 -12.37
C ALA A 149 -5.10 -9.39 -12.69
N LEU A 150 -3.88 -8.99 -13.09
CA LEU A 150 -2.76 -9.94 -13.28
C LEU A 150 -2.28 -10.54 -11.96
N ARG A 151 -2.24 -9.74 -10.89
CA ARG A 151 -1.88 -10.22 -9.55
C ARG A 151 -2.89 -11.22 -9.02
N ASP A 152 -4.18 -10.95 -9.21
CA ASP A 152 -5.24 -11.86 -8.79
C ASP A 152 -5.13 -13.20 -9.53
N GLN A 153 -4.92 -13.18 -10.84
CA GLN A 153 -4.68 -14.40 -11.63
C GLN A 153 -3.45 -15.17 -11.16
N ALA A 154 -2.35 -14.49 -10.83
CA ALA A 154 -1.14 -15.14 -10.32
C ALA A 154 -1.41 -15.85 -8.97
N VAL A 155 -2.13 -15.20 -8.05
CA VAL A 155 -2.53 -15.80 -6.77
C VAL A 155 -3.48 -16.98 -6.97
N GLU A 156 -4.41 -16.90 -7.93
CA GLU A 156 -5.30 -18.02 -8.28
C GLU A 156 -4.55 -19.21 -8.89
N LEU A 157 -3.45 -18.97 -9.61
CA LEU A 157 -2.59 -20.02 -10.15
C LEU A 157 -1.73 -20.64 -9.04
N GLU A 158 -1.14 -19.84 -8.16
CA GLU A 158 -0.39 -20.33 -6.99
C GLU A 158 -1.31 -21.11 -6.03
N GLY A 159 -2.56 -20.67 -5.89
CA GLY A 159 -3.57 -21.34 -5.07
C GLY A 159 -4.10 -22.66 -5.65
N GLN A 160 -3.85 -22.95 -6.93
CA GLN A 160 -4.25 -24.19 -7.60
C GLN A 160 -3.20 -25.31 -7.52
N GLU A 161 -2.03 -25.08 -6.92
CA GLU A 161 -0.96 -26.09 -6.84
C GLU A 161 -1.04 -27.06 -5.64
N PHE A 162 -2.20 -27.27 -5.01
CA PHE A 162 -2.37 -28.31 -3.98
C PHE A 162 -3.64 -29.16 -4.14
#